data_AF-A0A7C5DVG2-F1
#
_entry.id   AF-A0A7C5DVG2-F1
#
_cell.length_a   1.000
_cell.length_b   1.000
_cell.length_c   1.000
_cell.angle_alpha   90.00
_cell.angle_beta   90.00
_cell.angle_gamma   90.00
#
_symmetry.space_group_name_H-M   'P 1'
#
loop_
_entity.id
_entity.type
_entity.pdbx_description
1 polymer ?
#
loop_
_entity_poly.entity_id
_entity_poly.type
_entity_poly.pdbx_seq_one_letter_code
_entity_poly.pdbx_strand_id
1 'polypeptide(L)'
;MKFRFKNVDLNASKLIERIMGFYPDEAFSSLNLSSVVVNPGKRELTIVFDSRVSEDMKDFLLKRFTLIASNQLKSRIKFIFLEANEQSAKKVGDNNDMDTIQETKTYLNKNELFKYVNGLSSYLEKASIEYDGTKVSIVVNSAFAKQRIISKKRELAKALQKTIGKAVPHEVILKTEEIHENSEKELPYSPQRENGMIERNTDTPQKAEKKKVPAVLMGRKIKTAPQKIGDVVGNESSVVIAGQVFGMDLWKGKIAVLTFKVTDFTDSLSCKVIGKKAEEVASILSNGKGILVRGKLEYDSRRHEEVLTVHDLNSFKLPERLDKAAEKRVELHLHTKMSALDSVVETSELFKTLKKWGHTAVALTDHGVVQSIPEFYFAAKKAGIKPIFGMEGYMINDLEAIVSNLGDHDGELSDQTYVVFDLETTGLNPVSDEIIEFGAVKLKGTEIIDSFSSLVKPKRKITSETFEITGISNEMLAEAPGLEEVLTSFLKFSEGCILVAHNATFDYRFVRSAVKELFGKEWESPYIDTLALSKSLLKSRSYSLDNVVKHLKLGNFNHHRAAEDARVTAEVFRKFM
;
A
#
# COMPACT_ATOMS: atom_id res chain seq x y z
N MET A 1 29.49 27.87 11.81
CA MET A 1 30.22 26.67 11.34
C MET A 1 29.27 25.81 10.52
N LYS A 2 29.64 25.34 9.32
CA LYS A 2 28.85 24.40 8.50
C LYS A 2 29.59 23.05 8.50
N PHE A 3 28.89 21.95 8.76
CA PHE A 3 29.45 20.60 8.74
C PHE A 3 29.00 19.90 7.46
N ARG A 4 29.93 19.34 6.69
CA ARG A 4 29.62 18.60 5.46
C ARG A 4 30.19 17.19 5.56
N PHE A 5 29.29 16.21 5.56
CA PHE A 5 29.60 14.79 5.53
C PHE A 5 29.56 14.35 4.06
N LYS A 6 30.69 13.97 3.48
CA LYS A 6 30.81 13.44 2.11
C LYS A 6 31.01 11.92 2.16
N ASN A 7 30.68 11.22 1.07
CA ASN A 7 30.81 9.75 0.96
C ASN A 7 30.09 9.03 2.10
N VAL A 8 28.90 9.53 2.43
CA VAL A 8 28.05 8.92 3.46
C VAL A 8 27.48 7.68 2.80
N ASP A 9 28.13 6.52 2.97
CA ASP A 9 27.75 5.23 2.38
C ASP A 9 26.48 4.68 3.05
N LEU A 10 25.43 5.50 2.98
CA LEU A 10 24.24 5.43 3.79
C LEU A 10 23.07 5.49 2.84
N ASN A 11 22.41 4.34 2.75
CA ASN A 11 21.26 4.11 1.91
C ASN A 11 20.12 5.05 2.32
N ALA A 12 19.51 5.73 1.34
CA ALA A 12 18.43 6.68 1.57
C ALA A 12 17.23 6.05 2.28
N SER A 13 16.98 4.74 2.06
CA SER A 13 15.91 3.99 2.72
C SER A 13 15.95 4.09 4.24
N LYS A 14 17.11 3.87 4.88
CA LYS A 14 17.26 3.92 6.36
C LYS A 14 17.00 5.30 6.94
N LEU A 15 17.42 6.36 6.23
CA LEU A 15 17.13 7.73 6.64
C LEU A 15 15.63 8.03 6.53
N ILE A 16 15.00 7.55 5.45
CA ILE A 16 13.59 7.78 5.19
C ILE A 16 12.72 7.03 6.20
N GLU A 17 12.99 5.76 6.42
CA GLU A 17 12.32 4.92 7.41
C GLU A 17 12.38 5.53 8.82
N ARG A 18 13.58 5.96 9.25
CA ARG A 18 13.77 6.49 10.60
C ARG A 18 13.02 7.79 10.88
N ILE A 19 12.79 8.60 9.85
CA ILE A 19 12.06 9.88 9.97
C ILE A 19 10.56 9.68 9.73
N MET A 20 10.19 8.82 8.79
CA MET A 20 8.79 8.60 8.40
C MET A 20 8.07 7.62 9.32
N GLY A 21 8.79 6.71 9.97
CA GLY A 21 8.23 5.65 10.82
C GLY A 21 7.60 4.49 10.05
N PHE A 22 7.74 4.46 8.72
CA PHE A 22 7.30 3.37 7.85
C PHE A 22 8.18 3.29 6.59
N TYR A 23 8.19 2.12 5.95
CA TYR A 23 8.92 1.88 4.71
C TYR A 23 8.04 2.24 3.50
N PRO A 24 8.47 3.16 2.61
CA PRO A 24 7.78 3.34 1.33
C PRO A 24 8.05 2.14 0.41
N ASP A 25 7.04 1.64 -0.30
CA ASP A 25 7.11 0.49 -1.20
C ASP A 25 8.34 0.58 -2.16
N GLU A 26 9.37 -0.21 -1.85
CA GLU A 26 10.63 -0.56 -2.52
C GLU A 26 11.43 0.38 -3.46
N ALA A 27 11.12 1.67 -3.63
CA ALA A 27 11.89 2.50 -4.60
C ALA A 27 13.18 3.18 -4.06
N PHE A 28 13.34 3.35 -2.74
CA PHE A 28 14.46 4.12 -2.15
C PHE A 28 15.66 3.27 -1.73
N SER A 29 15.53 1.94 -1.75
CA SER A 29 16.58 0.97 -1.40
C SER A 29 17.77 1.00 -2.37
N SER A 30 17.59 1.50 -3.59
CA SER A 30 18.61 1.59 -4.62
C SER A 30 19.35 2.94 -4.67
N LEU A 31 19.00 3.88 -3.78
CA LEU A 31 19.55 5.24 -3.77
C LEU A 31 20.54 5.48 -2.63
N ASN A 32 21.68 6.07 -2.99
CA ASN A 32 22.70 6.48 -2.04
C ASN A 32 22.73 8.01 -1.89
N LEU A 33 23.07 8.46 -0.69
CA LEU A 33 23.28 9.86 -0.39
C LEU A 33 24.70 10.27 -0.78
N SER A 34 24.85 11.31 -1.60
CA SER A 34 26.16 11.84 -1.98
C SER A 34 26.81 12.62 -0.83
N SER A 35 26.05 13.49 -0.18
CA SER A 35 26.51 14.22 1.01
C SER A 35 25.36 14.77 1.85
N VAL A 36 25.64 15.02 3.13
CA VAL A 36 24.73 15.73 4.04
C VAL A 36 25.44 16.96 4.59
N VAL A 37 24.80 18.12 4.51
CA VAL A 37 25.33 19.40 5.02
C VAL A 37 24.44 19.87 6.16
N VAL A 38 25.03 20.02 7.35
CA VAL A 38 24.38 20.57 8.54
C VAL A 38 24.85 22.00 8.73
N ASN A 39 23.90 22.94 8.81
CA ASN A 39 24.16 24.33 9.15
C ASN A 39 23.42 24.70 10.44
N PRO A 40 24.07 24.51 11.61
CA PRO A 40 23.46 24.81 12.91
C PRO A 40 23.01 26.27 13.04
N GLY A 41 23.77 27.21 12.47
CA GLY A 41 23.46 28.64 12.55
C GLY A 41 22.19 29.05 11.80
N LYS A 42 21.79 28.31 10.76
CA LYS A 42 20.56 28.54 10.00
C LYS A 42 19.44 27.54 10.33
N ARG A 43 19.68 26.62 11.28
CA ARG A 43 18.87 25.43 11.56
C ARG A 43 18.44 24.74 10.27
N GLU A 44 19.41 24.41 9.43
CA GLU A 44 19.17 23.88 8.09
C GLU A 44 19.98 22.61 7.85
N LEU A 45 19.32 21.58 7.33
CA LEU A 45 19.91 20.32 6.88
C LEU A 45 19.72 20.22 5.38
N THR A 46 20.80 20.05 4.63
CA THR A 46 20.75 19.82 3.17
C THR A 46 21.18 18.39 2.88
N ILE A 47 20.33 17.63 2.21
CA ILE A 47 20.58 16.24 1.82
C ILE A 47 20.80 16.22 0.31
N VAL A 48 21.92 15.67 -0.14
CA VAL A 48 22.31 15.62 -1.56
C VAL A 48 22.18 14.19 -2.06
N PHE A 49 21.33 13.97 -3.05
CA PHE A 49 21.14 12.70 -3.73
C PHE A 49 21.98 12.60 -5.00
N ASP A 50 22.36 11.38 -5.36
CA ASP A 50 22.92 11.09 -6.68
C ASP A 50 21.87 11.23 -7.80
N SER A 51 22.31 11.06 -9.04
CA SER A 51 21.52 11.36 -10.24
C SER A 51 20.42 10.38 -10.59
N ARG A 52 20.12 9.41 -9.72
CA ARG A 52 19.19 8.31 -10.01
C ARG A 52 17.79 8.49 -9.38
N VAL A 53 17.43 9.69 -8.95
CA VAL A 53 16.11 9.95 -8.31
C VAL A 53 15.03 10.27 -9.34
N SER A 54 13.96 9.45 -9.40
CA SER A 54 12.80 9.70 -10.25
C SER A 54 11.98 10.92 -9.80
N GLU A 55 11.16 11.49 -10.69
CA GLU A 55 10.34 12.67 -10.37
C GLU A 55 9.31 12.42 -9.26
N ASP A 56 8.70 11.23 -9.22
CA ASP A 56 7.75 10.86 -8.16
C ASP A 56 8.43 10.82 -6.78
N MET A 57 9.70 10.38 -6.74
CA MET A 57 10.49 10.36 -5.51
C MET A 57 10.92 11.77 -5.10
N LYS A 58 11.25 12.65 -6.05
CA LYS A 58 11.51 14.06 -5.76
C LYS A 58 10.26 14.72 -5.18
N ASP A 59 9.08 14.45 -5.73
CA ASP A 59 7.82 15.01 -5.23
C ASP A 59 7.53 14.54 -3.80
N PHE A 60 7.71 13.24 -3.53
CA PHE A 60 7.60 12.67 -2.18
C PHE A 60 8.58 13.34 -1.19
N LEU A 61 9.85 13.48 -1.57
CA LEU A 61 10.89 14.06 -0.72
C LEU A 61 10.60 15.55 -0.43
N LEU A 62 10.24 16.32 -1.46
CA LEU A 62 10.01 17.76 -1.36
C LEU A 62 8.71 18.10 -0.62
N LYS A 63 7.65 17.30 -0.78
CA LYS A 63 6.35 17.58 -0.14
C LYS A 63 6.18 16.86 1.18
N ARG A 64 6.25 15.53 1.19
CA ARG A 64 5.84 14.71 2.33
C ARG A 64 6.97 14.55 3.35
N PHE A 65 8.15 14.16 2.88
CA PHE A 65 9.30 13.97 3.77
C PHE A 65 9.76 15.30 4.40
N THR A 66 9.89 16.37 3.61
CA THR A 66 10.29 17.69 4.11
C THR A 66 9.39 18.18 5.24
N LEU A 67 8.07 17.98 5.13
CA LEU A 67 7.11 18.39 6.16
C LEU A 67 7.35 17.66 7.49
N ILE A 68 7.47 16.33 7.44
CA ILE A 68 7.63 15.48 8.63
C ILE A 68 9.00 15.69 9.27
N ALA A 69 10.06 15.64 8.45
CA ALA A 69 11.43 15.82 8.88
C ALA A 69 11.68 17.20 9.50
N SER A 70 11.11 18.27 8.91
CA SER A 70 11.30 19.63 9.45
C SER A 70 10.68 19.79 10.83
N ASN A 71 9.52 19.15 11.07
CA ASN A 71 8.84 19.18 12.35
C ASN A 71 9.59 18.38 13.42
N GLN A 72 10.08 17.18 13.10
CA GLN A 72 10.80 16.33 14.04
C GLN A 72 12.17 16.90 14.42
N LEU A 73 12.93 17.38 13.43
CA LEU A 73 14.31 17.87 13.63
C LEU A 73 14.37 19.37 13.99
N LYS A 74 13.22 20.05 14.06
CA LYS A 74 13.08 21.50 14.29
C LYS A 74 14.03 22.33 13.42
N SER A 75 14.24 21.87 12.18
CA SER A 75 15.22 22.39 11.22
C SER A 75 14.64 22.40 9.82
N ARG A 76 15.02 23.37 8.99
CA ARG A 76 14.62 23.40 7.57
C ARG A 76 15.36 22.31 6.81
N ILE A 77 14.62 21.51 6.05
CA ILE A 77 15.20 20.46 5.20
C ILE A 77 15.25 20.93 3.75
N LYS A 78 16.39 20.74 3.10
CA LYS A 78 16.60 21.01 1.68
C LYS A 78 17.16 19.79 0.98
N PHE A 79 16.76 19.64 -0.28
CA PHE A 79 17.25 18.59 -1.16
C PHE A 79 18.02 19.18 -2.33
N ILE A 80 19.11 18.50 -2.71
CA ILE A 80 19.86 18.75 -3.94
C ILE A 80 19.93 17.43 -4.70
N PHE A 81 19.57 17.44 -5.97
CA PHE A 81 19.65 16.29 -6.86
C PHE A 81 20.74 16.57 -7.89
N LEU A 82 21.79 15.75 -7.91
CA LEU A 82 22.88 15.88 -8.88
C LEU A 82 22.42 15.36 -10.25
N GLU A 83 22.84 15.96 -11.36
CA GLU A 83 22.56 15.41 -12.70
C GLU A 83 23.64 14.39 -13.11
N ALA A 84 23.26 13.37 -13.88
CA ALA A 84 24.18 12.33 -14.34
C ALA A 84 25.07 12.90 -15.45
N ASN A 85 26.32 13.24 -15.12
CA ASN A 85 27.33 13.55 -16.14
C ASN A 85 28.29 12.38 -16.33
N GLU A 86 28.51 12.06 -17.61
CA GLU A 86 29.43 11.04 -18.12
C GLU A 86 30.87 11.21 -17.57
N GLN A 87 31.57 10.08 -17.51
CA GLN A 87 32.91 9.90 -16.98
C GLN A 87 33.96 10.91 -17.48
N SER A 88 34.83 11.41 -16.60
CA SER A 88 36.29 11.40 -16.80
C SER A 88 37.06 11.94 -15.58
N ALA A 89 38.24 11.35 -15.36
CA ALA A 89 39.15 11.59 -14.26
C ALA A 89 40.14 12.74 -14.54
N LYS A 90 40.45 13.59 -13.53
CA LYS A 90 41.81 13.95 -13.05
C LYS A 90 41.82 15.24 -12.20
N LYS A 91 42.51 15.12 -11.05
CA LYS A 91 43.40 16.04 -10.31
C LYS A 91 43.19 17.58 -10.33
N VAL A 92 43.08 18.09 -9.09
CA VAL A 92 43.78 19.23 -8.46
C VAL A 92 43.49 20.65 -8.97
N GLY A 93 43.09 21.53 -8.03
CA GLY A 93 43.32 22.97 -8.12
C GLY A 93 42.36 23.81 -7.28
N ASP A 94 42.86 24.38 -6.17
CA ASP A 94 42.32 25.57 -5.53
C ASP A 94 42.20 26.72 -6.55
N ASN A 95 41.07 27.43 -6.59
CA ASN A 95 41.01 28.89 -6.42
C ASN A 95 39.59 29.47 -6.62
N ASN A 96 39.41 30.62 -5.97
CA ASN A 96 38.21 31.42 -5.81
C ASN A 96 37.57 31.97 -7.09
N ASP A 97 36.25 32.19 -6.99
CA ASP A 97 35.41 33.24 -7.59
C ASP A 97 35.76 33.82 -8.97
N MET A 98 34.90 33.56 -9.96
CA MET A 98 34.09 34.58 -10.65
C MET A 98 33.33 33.94 -11.83
N ASP A 99 32.03 34.24 -11.89
CA ASP A 99 31.15 34.29 -13.05
C ASP A 99 31.42 33.33 -14.22
N THR A 100 30.57 32.32 -14.34
CA THR A 100 30.11 31.89 -15.67
C THR A 100 28.68 31.37 -15.56
N ILE A 101 27.77 32.20 -16.05
CA ILE A 101 26.37 31.88 -16.31
C ILE A 101 26.35 30.73 -17.31
N GLN A 102 25.77 29.60 -16.94
CA GLN A 102 25.39 28.54 -17.86
C GLN A 102 23.89 28.26 -17.70
N GLU A 103 23.22 28.31 -18.84
CA GLU A 103 21.79 28.55 -19.00
C GLU A 103 20.94 27.48 -18.30
N THR A 104 20.07 27.95 -17.41
CA THR A 104 19.08 27.13 -16.71
C THR A 104 17.90 26.95 -17.65
N LYS A 105 17.49 25.71 -17.93
CA LYS A 105 16.15 25.44 -18.50
C LYS A 105 15.11 26.01 -17.54
N THR A 106 14.47 27.11 -17.92
CA THR A 106 13.51 27.83 -17.08
C THR A 106 12.17 27.09 -17.07
N TYR A 107 11.91 26.31 -16.03
CA TYR A 107 10.56 25.81 -15.75
C TYR A 107 9.63 27.01 -15.50
N LEU A 108 8.50 27.05 -16.23
CA LEU A 108 7.50 28.10 -16.05
C LEU A 108 6.90 27.99 -14.65
N ASN A 109 7.00 29.05 -13.83
CA ASN A 109 6.41 29.04 -12.50
C ASN A 109 4.87 29.05 -12.60
N LYS A 110 4.25 27.88 -12.38
CA LYS A 110 2.79 27.68 -12.44
C LYS A 110 2.03 28.64 -11.52
N ASN A 111 2.58 28.97 -10.35
CA ASN A 111 1.94 29.86 -9.39
C ASN A 111 1.87 31.31 -9.89
N GLU A 112 2.82 31.75 -10.72
CA GLU A 112 2.75 33.05 -11.40
C GLU A 112 1.73 33.03 -12.54
N LEU A 113 1.63 31.93 -13.29
CA LEU A 113 0.63 31.79 -14.35
C LEU A 113 -0.80 31.84 -13.79
N PHE A 114 -1.03 31.21 -12.65
CA PHE A 114 -2.36 31.13 -12.01
C PHE A 114 -2.90 32.47 -11.52
N LYS A 115 -2.04 33.47 -11.30
CA LYS A 115 -2.46 34.84 -10.96
C LYS A 115 -3.17 35.56 -12.11
N TYR A 116 -2.98 35.09 -13.35
CA TYR A 116 -3.45 35.77 -14.55
C TYR A 116 -4.50 34.98 -15.34
N VAL A 117 -4.96 33.83 -14.81
CA VAL A 117 -6.03 33.02 -15.42
C VAL A 117 -7.23 32.87 -14.48
N ASN A 118 -8.43 33.09 -14.98
CA ASN A 118 -9.69 32.94 -14.24
C ASN A 118 -10.47 31.71 -14.76
N GLY A 119 -10.64 30.71 -13.89
CA GLY A 119 -11.39 29.49 -14.22
C GLY A 119 -10.65 28.48 -15.11
N LEU A 120 -9.35 28.68 -15.37
CA LEU A 120 -8.47 27.68 -15.99
C LEU A 120 -7.50 27.02 -15.00
N SER A 121 -7.37 27.56 -13.78
CA SER A 121 -6.35 27.16 -12.80
C SER A 121 -6.43 25.66 -12.47
N SER A 122 -7.63 25.12 -12.24
CA SER A 122 -7.84 23.69 -11.95
C SER A 122 -7.49 22.74 -13.10
N TYR A 123 -7.56 23.23 -14.36
CA TYR A 123 -7.19 22.45 -15.54
C TYR A 123 -5.69 22.53 -15.83
N LEU A 124 -5.08 23.68 -15.59
CA LEU A 124 -3.64 23.91 -15.77
C LEU A 124 -2.80 23.35 -14.61
N GLU A 125 -3.36 23.24 -13.41
CA GLU A 125 -2.74 22.59 -12.26
C GLU A 125 -2.37 21.15 -12.57
N LYS A 126 -3.32 20.42 -13.19
CA LYS A 126 -3.18 19.02 -13.61
C LYS A 126 -2.45 18.85 -14.95
N ALA A 127 -2.05 19.95 -15.61
CA ALA A 127 -1.35 19.91 -16.89
C ALA A 127 0.16 19.97 -16.69
N SER A 128 0.93 19.29 -17.55
CA SER A 128 2.37 19.54 -17.66
C SER A 128 2.58 20.73 -18.58
N ILE A 129 3.35 21.73 -18.13
CA ILE A 129 3.56 22.99 -18.87
C ILE A 129 5.06 23.17 -19.03
N GLU A 130 5.53 23.11 -20.27
CA GLU A 130 6.94 23.23 -20.62
C GLU A 130 7.15 24.44 -21.53
N TYR A 131 8.28 25.12 -21.35
CA TYR A 131 8.69 26.26 -22.18
C TYR A 131 10.12 26.04 -22.64
N ASP A 132 10.30 25.92 -23.95
CA ASP A 132 11.60 25.62 -24.58
C ASP A 132 12.39 26.87 -25.01
N GLY A 133 11.90 28.08 -24.66
CA GLY A 133 12.48 29.36 -25.09
C GLY A 133 11.79 29.98 -26.32
N THR A 134 11.08 29.17 -27.11
CA THR A 134 10.41 29.55 -28.35
C THR A 134 8.90 29.27 -28.35
N LYS A 135 8.44 28.26 -27.62
CA LYS A 135 7.06 27.79 -27.57
C LYS A 135 6.70 27.24 -26.19
N VAL A 136 5.42 27.32 -25.82
CA VAL A 136 4.87 26.72 -24.61
C VAL A 136 4.02 25.49 -24.96
N SER A 137 4.34 24.34 -24.38
CA SER A 137 3.61 23.09 -24.58
C SER A 137 2.83 22.73 -23.31
N ILE A 138 1.51 22.59 -23.44
CA ILE A 138 0.59 22.28 -22.34
C ILE A 138 0.03 20.87 -22.58
N VAL A 139 0.52 19.88 -21.84
CA VAL A 139 0.06 18.49 -21.94
C VAL A 139 -1.01 18.24 -20.90
N VAL A 140 -2.17 17.74 -21.34
CA VAL A 140 -3.31 17.43 -20.47
C VAL A 140 -3.74 15.97 -20.62
N ASN A 141 -4.31 15.42 -19.56
CA ASN A 141 -4.68 14.01 -19.49
C ASN A 141 -6.17 13.75 -19.82
N SER A 142 -6.89 14.75 -20.32
CA SER A 142 -8.31 14.64 -20.64
C SER A 142 -8.68 15.50 -21.84
N ALA A 143 -9.50 14.94 -22.73
CA ALA A 143 -10.07 15.67 -23.87
C ALA A 143 -10.91 16.88 -23.41
N PHE A 144 -11.61 16.75 -22.27
CA PHE A 144 -12.37 17.84 -21.68
C PHE A 144 -11.47 19.00 -21.23
N ALA A 145 -10.37 18.69 -20.52
CA ALA A 145 -9.39 19.69 -20.10
C ALA A 145 -8.76 20.40 -21.32
N LYS A 146 -8.43 19.65 -22.37
CA LYS A 146 -7.92 20.19 -23.64
C LYS A 146 -8.90 21.19 -24.26
N GLN A 147 -10.16 20.79 -24.39
CA GLN A 147 -11.20 21.64 -24.99
C GLN A 147 -11.48 22.89 -24.15
N ARG A 148 -11.48 22.76 -22.82
CA ARG A 148 -11.70 23.89 -21.90
C ARG A 148 -10.58 24.92 -21.99
N ILE A 149 -9.32 24.48 -22.04
CA ILE A 149 -8.16 25.36 -22.21
C ILE A 149 -8.18 26.03 -23.60
N ILE A 150 -8.48 25.27 -24.66
CA ILE A 150 -8.60 25.80 -26.03
C ILE A 150 -9.73 26.85 -26.12
N SER A 151 -10.86 26.63 -25.45
CA SER A 151 -11.99 27.58 -25.45
C SER A 151 -11.62 28.96 -24.89
N LYS A 152 -10.56 29.04 -24.09
CA LYS A 152 -10.02 30.27 -23.48
C LYS A 152 -8.63 30.66 -24.01
N LYS A 153 -8.28 30.28 -25.25
CA LYS A 153 -6.97 30.52 -25.89
C LYS A 153 -6.45 31.96 -25.77
N ARG A 154 -7.32 32.98 -25.91
CA ARG A 154 -6.93 34.40 -25.80
C ARG A 154 -6.55 34.82 -24.38
N GLU A 155 -7.23 34.26 -23.38
CA GLU A 155 -6.96 34.51 -21.96
C GLU A 155 -5.62 33.88 -21.56
N LEU A 156 -5.43 32.62 -21.96
CA LEU A 156 -4.18 31.89 -21.78
C LEU A 156 -2.99 32.59 -22.44
N ALA A 157 -3.13 33.10 -23.67
CA ALA A 157 -2.08 33.84 -24.37
C ALA A 157 -1.64 35.10 -23.59
N LYS A 158 -2.60 35.87 -23.04
CA LYS A 158 -2.31 37.05 -22.22
C LYS A 158 -1.64 36.69 -20.90
N ALA A 159 -2.08 35.60 -20.27
CA ALA A 159 -1.47 35.11 -19.04
C ALA A 159 -0.02 34.66 -19.27
N LEU A 160 0.23 33.85 -20.30
CA LEU A 160 1.58 33.44 -20.69
C LEU A 160 2.46 34.63 -21.05
N GLN A 161 1.93 35.63 -21.76
CA GLN A 161 2.68 36.86 -22.06
C GLN A 161 3.06 37.63 -20.80
N LYS A 162 2.17 37.72 -19.81
CA LYS A 162 2.45 38.39 -18.53
C LYS A 162 3.45 37.60 -17.67
N THR A 163 3.37 36.27 -17.69
CA THR A 163 4.25 35.39 -16.92
C THR A 163 5.65 35.28 -17.53
N ILE A 164 5.78 35.29 -18.86
CA ILE A 164 7.06 35.14 -19.58
C ILE A 164 7.68 36.51 -19.92
N GLY A 165 6.89 37.57 -19.96
CA GLY A 165 7.32 38.92 -20.34
C GLY A 165 7.37 39.18 -21.85
N LYS A 166 7.10 38.17 -22.70
CA LYS A 166 7.00 38.31 -24.18
C LYS A 166 5.87 37.44 -24.73
N ALA A 167 5.36 37.79 -25.91
CA ALA A 167 4.34 36.97 -26.59
C ALA A 167 4.99 35.69 -27.12
N VAL A 168 4.48 34.53 -26.70
CA VAL A 168 5.01 33.21 -27.08
C VAL A 168 3.89 32.34 -27.65
N PRO A 169 4.13 31.62 -28.77
CA PRO A 169 3.18 30.63 -29.27
C PRO A 169 2.99 29.48 -28.27
N HIS A 170 1.78 28.95 -28.17
CA HIS A 170 1.45 27.85 -27.25
C HIS A 170 0.60 26.78 -27.92
N GLU A 171 0.76 25.54 -27.47
CA GLU A 171 -0.02 24.39 -27.90
C GLU A 171 -0.58 23.58 -26.73
N VAL A 172 -1.72 22.92 -26.96
CA VAL A 172 -2.37 22.05 -25.97
C VAL A 172 -2.45 20.63 -26.54
N ILE A 173 -1.71 19.71 -25.92
CA ILE A 173 -1.53 18.33 -26.36
C ILE A 173 -2.30 17.41 -25.40
N LEU A 174 -3.02 16.43 -25.95
CA LEU A 174 -3.63 15.37 -25.14
C LEU A 174 -2.59 14.26 -24.97
N LYS A 175 -2.30 13.86 -23.73
CA LYS A 175 -1.44 12.71 -23.46
C LYS A 175 -2.21 11.44 -23.85
N THR A 176 -1.82 10.82 -24.96
CA THR A 176 -2.27 9.47 -25.33
C THR A 176 -1.27 8.50 -24.72
N GLU A 177 -1.70 7.70 -23.75
CA GLU A 177 -0.87 6.62 -23.23
C GLU A 177 -0.76 5.52 -24.29
N GLU A 178 0.46 5.16 -24.68
CA GLU A 178 0.72 3.91 -25.38
C GLU A 178 0.42 2.77 -24.40
N ILE A 179 -0.60 1.98 -24.72
CA ILE A 179 -1.04 0.84 -23.93
C ILE A 179 0.04 -0.23 -24.04
N HIS A 180 0.85 -0.39 -22.98
CA HIS A 180 1.58 -1.64 -22.77
C HIS A 180 0.58 -2.73 -22.38
N GLU A 181 0.43 -3.71 -23.27
CA GLU A 181 -0.30 -4.95 -23.01
C GLU A 181 0.27 -5.67 -21.78
N ASN A 182 -0.47 -5.68 -20.68
CA ASN A 182 -0.67 -6.91 -19.92
C ASN A 182 -1.88 -6.83 -18.98
N SER A 183 -2.85 -7.68 -19.29
CA SER A 183 -3.95 -8.19 -18.45
C SER A 183 -4.90 -7.18 -17.79
N GLU A 184 -5.75 -6.55 -18.58
CA GLU A 184 -7.15 -6.40 -18.21
C GLU A 184 -8.02 -7.02 -19.30
N LYS A 185 -8.82 -8.03 -18.92
CA LYS A 185 -9.84 -8.59 -19.80
C LYS A 185 -10.89 -7.50 -20.04
N GLU A 186 -10.73 -6.76 -21.13
CA GLU A 186 -11.81 -6.00 -21.73
C GLU A 186 -13.02 -6.92 -21.92
N LEU A 187 -14.13 -6.57 -21.29
CA LEU A 187 -15.43 -7.16 -21.61
C LEU A 187 -15.84 -6.63 -22.98
N PRO A 188 -15.97 -7.46 -24.02
CA PRO A 188 -16.37 -6.98 -25.33
C PRO A 188 -17.83 -6.51 -25.27
N TYR A 189 -18.04 -5.20 -25.42
CA TYR A 189 -19.31 -4.66 -25.87
C TYR A 189 -19.48 -5.07 -27.34
N SER A 190 -20.32 -6.09 -27.56
CA SER A 190 -20.78 -6.46 -28.89
C SER A 190 -22.22 -6.91 -28.80
N PRO A 191 -23.17 -6.22 -29.46
CA PRO A 191 -24.56 -6.70 -29.51
C PRO A 191 -24.65 -7.88 -30.48
N GLN A 192 -24.63 -9.11 -29.95
CA GLN A 192 -24.99 -10.30 -30.72
C GLN A 192 -26.52 -10.36 -30.88
N ARG A 193 -26.95 -10.59 -32.13
CA ARG A 193 -28.35 -10.89 -32.47
C ARG A 193 -28.62 -12.35 -32.15
N GLU A 194 -29.53 -12.64 -31.23
CA GLU A 194 -30.07 -14.00 -31.08
C GLU A 194 -31.24 -14.21 -32.06
N ASN A 195 -30.99 -15.02 -33.10
CA ASN A 195 -32.00 -15.83 -33.77
C ASN A 195 -31.89 -17.24 -33.17
N GLY A 196 -32.97 -17.82 -32.65
CA GLY A 196 -32.98 -19.23 -32.26
C GLY A 196 -34.13 -19.67 -31.36
N MET A 197 -35.15 -20.25 -32.00
CA MET A 197 -36.11 -21.27 -31.56
C MET A 197 -36.25 -21.60 -30.05
N ILE A 198 -37.48 -21.46 -29.55
CA ILE A 198 -37.93 -21.95 -28.24
C ILE A 198 -38.60 -23.32 -28.42
N GLU A 199 -37.99 -24.36 -27.85
CA GLU A 199 -38.69 -25.62 -27.53
C GLU A 199 -39.56 -25.43 -26.28
N ARG A 200 -40.76 -26.01 -26.37
CA ARG A 200 -41.76 -26.01 -25.30
C ARG A 200 -41.38 -27.03 -24.24
N ASN A 201 -41.36 -26.61 -22.97
CA ASN A 201 -41.84 -27.50 -21.93
C ASN A 201 -42.62 -26.74 -20.87
N THR A 202 -43.78 -27.29 -20.58
CA THR A 202 -44.82 -26.82 -19.68
C THR A 202 -44.48 -27.19 -18.26
N ASP A 203 -44.51 -26.22 -17.34
CA ASP A 203 -45.22 -26.40 -16.08
C ASP A 203 -45.49 -25.05 -15.41
N THR A 204 -46.74 -24.87 -15.03
CA THR A 204 -47.30 -23.64 -14.45
C THR A 204 -47.33 -23.74 -12.94
N PRO A 205 -47.01 -22.66 -12.22
CA PRO A 205 -47.99 -22.20 -11.23
C PRO A 205 -48.31 -20.70 -11.34
N GLN A 206 -49.62 -20.45 -11.45
CA GLN A 206 -50.41 -19.28 -11.01
C GLN A 206 -49.85 -17.87 -11.24
N LYS A 207 -50.39 -17.23 -12.29
CA LYS A 207 -50.23 -15.82 -12.66
C LYS A 207 -50.89 -14.89 -11.62
N ALA A 208 -50.07 -14.11 -10.94
CA ALA A 208 -50.40 -12.70 -10.70
C ALA A 208 -50.13 -11.94 -12.02
N GLU A 209 -51.14 -11.28 -12.58
CA GLU A 209 -50.99 -10.48 -13.80
C GLU A 209 -50.04 -9.29 -13.57
N LYS A 210 -48.75 -9.49 -13.82
CA LYS A 210 -47.80 -8.39 -14.02
C LYS A 210 -48.17 -7.71 -15.35
N LYS A 211 -48.84 -6.56 -15.28
CA LYS A 211 -49.01 -5.64 -16.43
C LYS A 211 -47.66 -5.50 -17.15
N LYS A 212 -47.59 -5.95 -18.40
CA LYS A 212 -46.40 -5.78 -19.25
C LYS A 212 -46.13 -4.28 -19.38
N VAL A 213 -44.97 -3.81 -18.92
CA VAL A 213 -44.56 -2.43 -19.11
C VAL A 213 -44.43 -2.18 -20.62
N PRO A 214 -45.10 -1.17 -21.18
CA PRO A 214 -45.02 -0.89 -22.60
C PRO A 214 -43.57 -0.55 -22.99
N ALA A 215 -43.09 -1.13 -24.09
CA ALA A 215 -41.71 -0.94 -24.56
C ALA A 215 -41.42 0.53 -24.93
N VAL A 216 -42.46 1.27 -25.34
CA VAL A 216 -42.43 2.72 -25.58
C VAL A 216 -43.30 3.38 -24.52
N LEU A 217 -42.69 4.26 -23.73
CA LEU A 217 -43.31 4.99 -22.64
C LEU A 217 -43.82 6.36 -23.10
N MET A 218 -43.14 6.98 -24.08
CA MET A 218 -43.54 8.22 -24.74
C MET A 218 -42.90 8.31 -26.14
N GLY A 219 -43.61 8.88 -27.12
CA GLY A 219 -43.05 9.15 -28.44
C GLY A 219 -42.92 7.89 -29.33
N ARG A 220 -41.81 7.76 -30.03
CA ARG A 220 -41.49 6.71 -31.01
C ARG A 220 -40.47 5.73 -30.44
N LYS A 221 -40.44 4.51 -31.01
CA LYS A 221 -39.40 3.53 -30.69
C LYS A 221 -38.02 4.06 -31.12
N ILE A 222 -37.10 4.19 -30.16
CA ILE A 222 -35.70 4.54 -30.39
C ILE A 222 -34.97 3.30 -30.94
N LYS A 223 -34.26 3.48 -32.07
CA LYS A 223 -33.44 2.43 -32.72
C LYS A 223 -31.93 2.73 -32.66
N THR A 224 -31.57 3.98 -32.43
CA THR A 224 -30.18 4.44 -32.30
C THR A 224 -29.59 3.93 -30.99
N ALA A 225 -28.33 3.50 -31.02
CA ALA A 225 -27.61 3.14 -29.80
C ALA A 225 -27.42 4.37 -28.90
N PRO A 226 -27.51 4.23 -27.58
CA PRO A 226 -27.22 5.32 -26.66
C PRO A 226 -25.73 5.67 -26.65
N GLN A 227 -25.42 6.96 -26.51
CA GLN A 227 -24.09 7.45 -26.16
C GLN A 227 -23.94 7.50 -24.62
N LYS A 228 -22.69 7.46 -24.12
CA LYS A 228 -22.39 7.62 -22.69
C LYS A 228 -22.70 9.06 -22.28
N ILE A 229 -23.27 9.25 -21.09
CA ILE A 229 -23.69 10.55 -20.62
C ILE A 229 -22.50 11.50 -20.44
N GLY A 230 -21.37 11.00 -19.93
CA GLY A 230 -20.14 11.80 -19.78
C GLY A 230 -19.51 12.28 -21.10
N ASP A 231 -19.89 11.70 -22.24
CA ASP A 231 -19.41 12.10 -23.57
C ASP A 231 -20.36 13.11 -24.25
N VAL A 232 -21.55 13.37 -23.68
CA VAL A 232 -22.53 14.28 -24.23
C VAL A 232 -22.04 15.72 -24.09
N VAL A 233 -22.05 16.47 -25.19
CA VAL A 233 -21.61 17.88 -25.22
C VAL A 233 -22.79 18.79 -25.61
N GLY A 234 -22.82 20.01 -25.05
CA GLY A 234 -23.92 20.96 -25.20
C GLY A 234 -24.36 21.30 -26.62
N ASN A 235 -25.65 21.63 -26.75
CA ASN A 235 -26.35 22.08 -27.97
C ASN A 235 -26.50 21.04 -29.09
N GLU A 236 -26.70 19.77 -28.74
CA GLU A 236 -27.06 18.73 -29.70
C GLU A 236 -28.58 18.68 -29.98
N SER A 237 -28.93 18.60 -31.27
CA SER A 237 -30.33 18.58 -31.73
C SER A 237 -31.06 17.26 -31.43
N SER A 238 -30.32 16.16 -31.26
CA SER A 238 -30.87 14.84 -30.98
C SER A 238 -29.85 13.95 -30.24
N VAL A 239 -29.91 13.96 -28.92
CA VAL A 239 -29.12 13.10 -28.03
C VAL A 239 -29.91 11.84 -27.70
N VAL A 240 -29.25 10.68 -27.69
CA VAL A 240 -29.81 9.41 -27.21
C VAL A 240 -28.98 8.89 -26.04
N ILE A 241 -29.57 8.79 -24.85
CA ILE A 241 -28.90 8.28 -23.65
C ILE A 241 -29.69 7.12 -23.04
N ALA A 242 -28.99 6.21 -22.36
CA ALA A 242 -29.61 5.17 -21.56
C ALA A 242 -29.09 5.25 -20.12
N GLY A 243 -29.97 5.07 -19.14
CA GLY A 243 -29.55 5.16 -17.74
C GLY A 243 -30.66 4.89 -16.74
N GLN A 244 -30.28 4.94 -15.47
CA GLN A 244 -31.15 4.80 -14.31
C GLN A 244 -31.78 6.14 -13.95
N VAL A 245 -33.09 6.13 -13.73
CA VAL A 245 -33.84 7.30 -13.27
C VAL A 245 -33.62 7.55 -11.78
N PHE A 246 -33.41 8.81 -11.41
CA PHE A 246 -33.44 9.29 -10.03
C PHE A 246 -33.92 10.74 -9.97
N GLY A 247 -34.27 11.24 -8.77
CA GLY A 247 -34.58 12.66 -8.56
C GLY A 247 -35.74 13.19 -9.42
N MET A 248 -36.87 12.50 -9.40
CA MET A 248 -38.10 12.92 -10.11
C MET A 248 -38.86 14.00 -9.35
N ASP A 249 -39.35 15.02 -10.07
CA ASP A 249 -40.21 16.10 -9.58
C ASP A 249 -41.27 16.47 -10.62
N LEU A 250 -42.55 16.48 -10.21
CA LEU A 250 -43.68 16.82 -11.08
C LEU A 250 -44.33 18.12 -10.61
N TRP A 251 -44.18 19.17 -11.41
CA TRP A 251 -44.84 20.45 -11.18
C TRP A 251 -46.15 20.54 -11.98
N LYS A 252 -47.27 20.77 -11.28
CA LYS A 252 -48.63 20.89 -11.85
C LYS A 252 -49.13 22.32 -11.85
N GLY A 253 -48.58 23.15 -12.75
CA GLY A 253 -49.10 24.50 -13.02
C GLY A 253 -50.07 24.54 -14.20
N LYS A 254 -50.21 25.71 -14.84
CA LYS A 254 -50.99 25.88 -16.10
C LYS A 254 -50.54 24.92 -17.20
N ILE A 255 -49.26 24.56 -17.20
CA ILE A 255 -48.66 23.53 -18.04
C ILE A 255 -47.87 22.61 -17.10
N ALA A 256 -48.19 21.32 -17.08
CA ALA A 256 -47.47 20.36 -16.25
C ALA A 256 -46.02 20.19 -16.77
N VAL A 257 -45.06 20.08 -15.85
CA VAL A 257 -43.64 19.82 -16.16
C VAL A 257 -43.12 18.73 -15.26
N LEU A 258 -42.67 17.63 -15.85
CA LEU A 258 -41.95 16.56 -15.15
C LEU A 258 -40.45 16.77 -15.38
N THR A 259 -39.70 16.90 -14.30
CA THR A 259 -38.24 16.90 -14.31
C THR A 259 -37.73 15.63 -13.65
N PHE A 260 -36.72 14.99 -14.21
CA PHE A 260 -36.07 13.83 -13.61
C PHE A 260 -34.62 13.77 -14.06
N LYS A 261 -33.77 13.03 -13.33
CA LYS A 261 -32.37 12.84 -13.69
C LYS A 261 -32.14 11.43 -14.19
N VAL A 262 -31.20 11.28 -15.11
CA VAL A 262 -30.78 9.99 -15.66
C VAL A 262 -29.27 9.88 -15.51
N THR A 263 -28.80 8.78 -14.93
CA THR A 263 -27.37 8.47 -14.83
C THR A 263 -27.07 7.12 -15.45
N ASP A 264 -25.95 7.03 -16.15
CA ASP A 264 -25.34 5.77 -16.59
C ASP A 264 -24.12 5.41 -15.71
N PHE A 265 -23.96 6.10 -14.58
CA PHE A 265 -22.82 6.08 -13.66
C PHE A 265 -21.52 6.67 -14.21
N THR A 266 -21.50 7.17 -15.46
CA THR A 266 -20.38 7.98 -15.99
C THR A 266 -20.63 9.48 -15.72
N ASP A 267 -21.87 9.93 -15.87
CA ASP A 267 -22.35 11.25 -15.47
C ASP A 267 -23.88 11.22 -15.27
N SER A 268 -24.54 12.38 -15.11
CA SER A 268 -25.97 12.54 -14.96
C SER A 268 -26.51 13.71 -15.78
N LEU A 269 -27.66 13.51 -16.44
CA LEU A 269 -28.37 14.58 -17.16
C LEU A 269 -29.77 14.82 -16.60
N SER A 270 -30.12 16.09 -16.46
CA SER A 270 -31.48 16.54 -16.15
C SER A 270 -32.35 16.43 -17.40
N CYS A 271 -33.49 15.75 -17.30
CA CYS A 271 -34.45 15.52 -18.36
C CYS A 271 -35.77 16.22 -18.04
N LYS A 272 -36.44 16.80 -19.04
CA LYS A 272 -37.76 17.45 -18.87
C LYS A 272 -38.80 16.96 -19.89
N VAL A 273 -40.02 16.75 -19.40
CA VAL A 273 -41.23 16.49 -20.20
C VAL A 273 -42.25 17.57 -19.86
N ILE A 274 -42.86 18.20 -20.87
CA ILE A 274 -43.78 19.33 -20.71
C ILE A 274 -45.17 18.96 -21.26
N GLY A 275 -46.22 19.50 -20.63
CA GLY A 275 -47.61 19.37 -21.06
C GLY A 275 -48.28 18.10 -20.55
N LYS A 276 -49.35 17.66 -21.23
CA LYS A 276 -50.19 16.51 -20.80
C LYS A 276 -49.39 15.22 -20.60
N LYS A 277 -48.36 15.00 -21.42
CA LYS A 277 -47.47 13.83 -21.34
C LYS A 277 -46.64 13.77 -20.05
N ALA A 278 -46.42 14.90 -19.38
CA ALA A 278 -45.66 14.94 -18.13
C ALA A 278 -46.35 14.10 -17.04
N GLU A 279 -47.67 14.21 -16.92
CA GLU A 279 -48.45 13.45 -15.93
C GLU A 279 -48.51 11.96 -16.27
N GLU A 280 -48.69 11.63 -17.56
CA GLU A 280 -48.67 10.26 -18.06
C GLU A 280 -47.32 9.58 -17.75
N VAL A 281 -46.20 10.23 -18.10
CA VAL A 281 -44.86 9.70 -17.84
C VAL A 281 -44.57 9.60 -16.34
N ALA A 282 -45.01 10.57 -15.54
CA ALA A 282 -44.83 10.54 -14.09
C ALA A 282 -45.54 9.35 -13.43
N SER A 283 -46.67 8.90 -13.99
CA SER A 283 -47.41 7.74 -13.47
C SER A 283 -46.76 6.39 -13.76
N ILE A 284 -45.90 6.31 -14.78
CA ILE A 284 -45.28 5.05 -15.26
C ILE A 284 -43.77 4.95 -14.95
N LEU A 285 -43.12 6.07 -14.64
CA LEU A 285 -41.71 6.18 -14.33
C LEU A 285 -41.49 6.14 -12.81
N SER A 286 -40.37 5.57 -12.38
CA SER A 286 -40.01 5.48 -10.96
C SER A 286 -38.49 5.54 -10.81
N ASN A 287 -38.02 6.01 -9.64
CA ASN A 287 -36.61 5.94 -9.29
C ASN A 287 -36.10 4.48 -9.39
N GLY A 288 -34.89 4.29 -9.89
CA GLY A 288 -34.30 2.97 -10.12
C GLY A 288 -34.64 2.32 -11.45
N LYS A 289 -35.60 2.86 -12.23
CA LYS A 289 -35.99 2.28 -13.51
C LYS A 289 -34.96 2.61 -14.60
N GLY A 290 -34.59 1.60 -15.39
CA GLY A 290 -33.79 1.79 -16.60
C GLY A 290 -34.62 2.33 -17.76
N ILE A 291 -34.13 3.37 -18.41
CA ILE A 291 -34.79 3.99 -19.58
C ILE A 291 -33.80 4.30 -20.68
N LEU A 292 -34.35 4.42 -21.90
CA LEU A 292 -33.67 4.93 -23.08
C LEU A 292 -34.40 6.20 -23.52
N VAL A 293 -33.69 7.32 -23.57
CA VAL A 293 -34.23 8.65 -23.80
C VAL A 293 -33.67 9.20 -25.10
N ARG A 294 -34.52 9.79 -25.94
CA ARG A 294 -34.09 10.64 -27.05
C ARG A 294 -34.69 12.03 -26.89
N GLY A 295 -33.88 13.06 -27.05
CA GLY A 295 -34.32 14.43 -26.86
C GLY A 295 -33.36 15.46 -27.42
N LYS A 296 -33.74 16.73 -27.27
CA LYS A 296 -32.90 17.88 -27.62
C LYS A 296 -32.23 18.41 -26.37
N LEU A 297 -30.90 18.56 -26.39
CA LEU A 297 -30.15 19.11 -25.26
C LEU A 297 -30.02 20.62 -25.43
N GLU A 298 -30.49 21.36 -24.43
CA GLU A 298 -30.46 22.82 -24.42
C GLU A 298 -30.02 23.34 -23.06
N TYR A 299 -29.29 24.45 -23.05
CA TYR A 299 -28.98 25.13 -21.80
C TYR A 299 -30.22 25.84 -21.24
N ASP A 300 -30.62 25.49 -20.03
CA ASP A 300 -31.75 26.13 -19.34
C ASP A 300 -31.24 27.29 -18.47
N SER A 301 -31.47 28.51 -18.93
CA SER A 301 -30.98 29.73 -18.28
C SER A 301 -31.56 29.98 -16.88
N ARG A 302 -32.72 29.37 -16.55
CA ARG A 302 -33.33 29.51 -15.21
C ARG A 302 -32.70 28.56 -14.21
N ARG A 303 -32.24 27.39 -14.67
CA ARG A 303 -31.64 26.35 -13.83
C ARG A 303 -30.11 26.35 -13.87
N HIS A 304 -29.54 27.13 -14.79
CA HIS A 304 -28.11 27.25 -15.03
C HIS A 304 -27.43 25.89 -15.34
N GLU A 305 -28.18 24.96 -15.96
CA GLU A 305 -27.73 23.61 -16.30
C GLU A 305 -28.19 23.21 -17.71
N GLU A 306 -27.54 22.22 -18.30
CA GLU A 306 -28.01 21.60 -19.54
C GLU A 306 -29.18 20.65 -19.24
N VAL A 307 -30.27 20.80 -20.00
CA VAL A 307 -31.49 20.01 -19.80
C VAL A 307 -31.90 19.35 -21.11
N LEU A 308 -32.10 18.05 -21.05
CA LEU A 308 -32.58 17.23 -22.16
C LEU A 308 -34.12 17.33 -22.23
N THR A 309 -34.64 18.04 -23.22
CA THR A 309 -36.08 18.03 -23.53
C THR A 309 -36.44 16.71 -24.20
N VAL A 310 -37.23 15.89 -23.52
CA VAL A 310 -37.52 14.51 -23.93
C VAL A 310 -38.55 14.49 -25.07
N HIS A 311 -38.18 13.88 -26.18
CA HIS A 311 -39.06 13.65 -27.32
C HIS A 311 -39.61 12.21 -27.31
N ASP A 312 -38.73 11.25 -27.02
CA ASP A 312 -39.04 9.83 -26.98
C ASP A 312 -38.45 9.18 -25.73
N LEU A 313 -39.20 8.25 -25.15
CA LEU A 313 -38.85 7.54 -23.94
C LEU A 313 -39.25 6.07 -24.10
N ASN A 314 -38.28 5.18 -23.97
CA ASN A 314 -38.47 3.74 -24.03
C ASN A 314 -38.05 3.09 -22.71
N SER A 315 -38.66 1.94 -22.39
CA SER A 315 -38.17 1.10 -21.30
C SER A 315 -36.83 0.47 -21.72
N PHE A 316 -35.84 0.46 -20.81
CA PHE A 316 -34.52 -0.12 -21.07
C PHE A 316 -34.09 -1.00 -19.91
N LYS A 317 -33.53 -2.17 -20.20
CA LYS A 317 -32.94 -3.03 -19.16
C LYS A 317 -31.47 -2.66 -19.03
N LEU A 318 -31.10 -2.10 -17.88
CA LEU A 318 -29.71 -1.77 -17.60
C LEU A 318 -28.85 -3.06 -17.58
N PRO A 319 -27.60 -2.99 -18.06
CA PRO A 319 -26.69 -4.12 -17.94
C PRO A 319 -26.42 -4.41 -16.46
N GLU A 320 -26.49 -5.67 -16.07
CA GLU A 320 -26.19 -6.13 -14.70
C GLU A 320 -24.96 -7.04 -14.74
N ARG A 321 -24.08 -6.94 -13.74
CA ARG A 321 -22.98 -7.90 -13.56
C ARG A 321 -23.56 -9.25 -13.12
N LEU A 322 -23.15 -10.31 -13.80
CA LEU A 322 -23.59 -11.68 -13.51
C LEU A 322 -22.40 -12.56 -13.10
N ASP A 323 -22.61 -13.39 -12.09
CA ASP A 323 -21.71 -14.49 -11.75
C ASP A 323 -22.10 -15.74 -12.55
N LYS A 324 -21.28 -16.09 -13.54
CA LYS A 324 -21.50 -17.24 -14.44
C LYS A 324 -20.73 -18.50 -14.01
N ALA A 325 -19.99 -18.47 -12.90
CA ALA A 325 -19.20 -19.61 -12.46
C ALA A 325 -20.12 -20.76 -12.02
N ALA A 326 -19.71 -22.01 -12.26
CA ALA A 326 -20.45 -23.18 -11.77
C ALA A 326 -20.34 -23.27 -10.24
N GLU A 327 -19.12 -23.14 -9.73
CA GLU A 327 -18.83 -23.03 -8.29
C GLU A 327 -18.84 -21.57 -7.88
N LYS A 328 -19.59 -21.26 -6.82
CA LYS A 328 -19.81 -19.88 -6.38
C LYS A 328 -18.76 -19.46 -5.36
N ARG A 329 -18.20 -18.26 -5.57
CA ARG A 329 -17.28 -17.61 -4.65
C ARG A 329 -17.96 -17.34 -3.31
N VAL A 330 -17.15 -17.33 -2.25
CA VAL A 330 -17.50 -16.71 -0.95
C VAL A 330 -16.60 -15.49 -0.78
N GLU A 331 -17.21 -14.34 -0.50
CA GLU A 331 -16.46 -13.12 -0.14
C GLU A 331 -16.07 -13.19 1.33
N LEU A 332 -14.78 -12.98 1.62
CA LEU A 332 -14.19 -13.12 2.96
C LEU A 332 -13.68 -11.79 3.51
N HIS A 333 -13.64 -10.73 2.69
CA HIS A 333 -13.24 -9.39 3.11
C HIS A 333 -14.21 -8.38 2.51
N LEU A 334 -15.06 -7.79 3.35
CA LEU A 334 -16.09 -6.87 2.91
C LEU A 334 -16.36 -5.78 3.95
N HIS A 335 -16.39 -4.54 3.44
CA HIS A 335 -16.74 -3.35 4.19
C HIS A 335 -18.14 -2.85 3.84
N THR A 336 -18.87 -2.44 4.87
CA THR A 336 -20.17 -1.78 4.79
C THR A 336 -20.03 -0.30 5.10
N LYS A 337 -21.13 0.46 5.05
CA LYS A 337 -21.14 1.86 5.47
C LYS A 337 -20.67 2.14 6.91
N MET A 338 -20.56 1.13 7.76
CA MET A 338 -20.02 1.29 9.11
C MET A 338 -18.49 1.35 9.14
N SER A 339 -17.80 0.95 8.06
CA SER A 339 -16.43 1.39 7.80
C SER A 339 -16.42 2.89 7.51
N ALA A 340 -16.20 3.68 8.55
CA ALA A 340 -16.37 5.13 8.54
C ALA A 340 -15.56 5.82 7.43
N LEU A 341 -16.25 6.60 6.59
CA LEU A 341 -15.68 7.37 5.48
C LEU A 341 -14.93 6.54 4.41
N ASP A 342 -15.10 5.22 4.40
CA ASP A 342 -14.36 4.31 3.52
C ASP A 342 -15.28 3.56 2.56
N SER A 343 -16.30 2.88 3.07
CA SER A 343 -17.23 2.10 2.23
C SER A 343 -18.60 2.76 2.07
N VAL A 344 -19.19 2.54 0.90
CA VAL A 344 -20.53 3.01 0.52
C VAL A 344 -21.54 1.86 0.39
N VAL A 345 -21.15 0.64 0.73
CA VAL A 345 -21.97 -0.57 0.52
C VAL A 345 -23.11 -0.64 1.53
N GLU A 346 -24.34 -0.61 1.02
CA GLU A 346 -25.56 -0.87 1.77
C GLU A 346 -25.80 -2.38 1.92
N THR A 347 -25.99 -2.84 3.15
CA THR A 347 -26.24 -4.24 3.49
C THR A 347 -27.42 -4.81 2.69
N SER A 348 -28.51 -4.05 2.57
CA SER A 348 -29.70 -4.51 1.86
C SER A 348 -29.48 -4.72 0.35
N GLU A 349 -28.66 -3.90 -0.31
CA GLU A 349 -28.32 -4.04 -1.73
C GLU A 349 -27.26 -5.12 -1.97
N LEU A 350 -26.32 -5.27 -1.03
CA LEU A 350 -25.34 -6.35 -1.03
C LEU A 350 -26.04 -7.71 -1.10
N PHE A 351 -26.97 -7.99 -0.17
CA PHE A 351 -27.64 -9.29 -0.13
C PHE A 351 -28.58 -9.54 -1.32
N LYS A 352 -29.13 -8.50 -1.95
CA LYS A 352 -29.84 -8.64 -3.24
C LYS A 352 -28.90 -9.09 -4.34
N THR A 353 -27.69 -8.52 -4.37
CA THR A 353 -26.66 -8.84 -5.38
C THR A 353 -26.13 -10.25 -5.17
N LEU A 354 -25.73 -10.61 -3.94
CA LEU A 354 -25.24 -11.95 -3.61
C LEU A 354 -26.28 -13.04 -3.93
N LYS A 355 -27.56 -12.78 -3.64
CA LYS A 355 -28.64 -13.70 -3.98
C LYS A 355 -28.81 -13.88 -5.49
N LYS A 356 -28.67 -12.81 -6.29
CA LYS A 356 -28.67 -12.89 -7.76
C LYS A 356 -27.47 -13.69 -8.28
N TRP A 357 -26.31 -13.57 -7.63
CA TRP A 357 -25.10 -14.31 -7.98
C TRP A 357 -25.08 -15.76 -7.48
N GLY A 358 -25.98 -16.12 -6.57
CA GLY A 358 -26.08 -17.48 -6.01
C GLY A 358 -25.05 -17.78 -4.92
N HIS A 359 -24.46 -16.76 -4.30
CA HIS A 359 -23.49 -16.94 -3.22
C HIS A 359 -24.18 -17.51 -1.98
N THR A 360 -23.53 -18.46 -1.30
CA THR A 360 -24.09 -19.19 -0.15
C THR A 360 -23.63 -18.63 1.20
N ALA A 361 -22.50 -17.91 1.23
CA ALA A 361 -21.95 -17.27 2.41
C ALA A 361 -21.25 -15.94 2.06
N VAL A 362 -21.07 -15.08 3.06
CA VAL A 362 -20.31 -13.83 2.95
C VAL A 362 -19.80 -13.38 4.33
N ALA A 363 -18.58 -12.84 4.37
CA ALA A 363 -18.00 -12.25 5.57
C ALA A 363 -18.32 -10.75 5.70
N LEU A 364 -18.36 -10.29 6.95
CA LEU A 364 -18.40 -8.89 7.34
C LEU A 364 -17.08 -8.56 8.07
N THR A 365 -16.33 -7.59 7.59
CA THR A 365 -15.01 -7.23 8.14
C THR A 365 -14.83 -5.71 8.14
N ASP A 366 -15.73 -4.97 8.79
CA ASP A 366 -15.60 -3.51 8.91
C ASP A 366 -14.33 -3.11 9.69
N HIS A 367 -13.85 -1.88 9.42
CA HIS A 367 -12.64 -1.30 9.98
C HIS A 367 -12.76 -1.05 11.49
N GLY A 368 -12.12 -1.89 12.29
CA GLY A 368 -12.03 -1.74 13.75
C GLY A 368 -13.37 -1.72 14.48
N VAL A 369 -14.48 -2.05 13.80
CA VAL A 369 -15.84 -2.00 14.35
C VAL A 369 -16.66 -3.21 13.92
N VAL A 370 -17.73 -3.46 14.67
CA VAL A 370 -18.70 -4.55 14.42
C VAL A 370 -20.15 -4.05 14.38
N GLN A 371 -20.33 -2.75 14.14
CA GLN A 371 -21.63 -2.07 14.23
C GLN A 371 -22.65 -2.59 13.22
N SER A 372 -22.20 -3.10 12.07
CA SER A 372 -23.07 -3.66 11.03
C SER A 372 -23.64 -5.04 11.35
N ILE A 373 -23.14 -5.75 12.37
CA ILE A 373 -23.56 -7.13 12.67
C ILE A 373 -25.09 -7.29 12.74
N PRO A 374 -25.86 -6.43 13.45
CA PRO A 374 -27.30 -6.60 13.55
C PRO A 374 -28.02 -6.52 12.19
N GLU A 375 -27.74 -5.48 11.40
CA GLU A 375 -28.35 -5.30 10.07
C GLU A 375 -27.94 -6.42 9.12
N PHE A 376 -26.64 -6.75 9.14
CA PHE A 376 -26.06 -7.81 8.31
C PHE A 376 -26.70 -9.17 8.60
N TYR A 377 -26.88 -9.52 9.88
CA TYR A 377 -27.55 -10.75 10.28
C TYR A 377 -28.98 -10.85 9.73
N PHE A 378 -29.80 -9.80 9.91
CA PHE A 378 -31.18 -9.83 9.44
C PHE A 378 -31.28 -9.88 7.91
N ALA A 379 -30.41 -9.16 7.21
CA ALA A 379 -30.35 -9.19 5.76
C ALA A 379 -29.90 -10.57 5.22
N ALA A 380 -28.87 -11.16 5.83
CA ALA A 380 -28.38 -12.50 5.53
C ALA A 380 -29.47 -13.56 5.71
N LYS A 381 -30.15 -13.54 6.86
CA LYS A 381 -31.25 -14.45 7.16
C LYS A 381 -32.39 -14.33 6.16
N LYS A 382 -32.77 -13.10 5.78
CA LYS A 382 -33.81 -12.85 4.78
C LYS A 382 -33.41 -13.33 3.38
N ALA A 383 -32.12 -13.23 3.04
CA ALA A 383 -31.59 -13.69 1.76
C ALA A 383 -31.43 -15.21 1.69
N GLY A 384 -31.27 -15.88 2.83
CA GLY A 384 -30.91 -17.29 2.92
C GLY A 384 -29.41 -17.54 2.72
N ILE A 385 -28.57 -16.57 3.10
CA ILE A 385 -27.11 -16.59 2.92
C ILE A 385 -26.47 -16.65 4.31
N LYS A 386 -25.44 -17.49 4.49
CA LYS A 386 -24.72 -17.66 5.76
C LYS A 386 -23.79 -16.45 6.02
N PRO A 387 -23.99 -15.68 7.11
CA PRO A 387 -23.04 -14.64 7.48
C PRO A 387 -21.81 -15.23 8.18
N ILE A 388 -20.64 -14.63 7.94
CA ILE A 388 -19.40 -14.85 8.68
C ILE A 388 -19.06 -13.52 9.36
N PHE A 389 -19.13 -13.47 10.68
CA PHE A 389 -18.87 -12.24 11.43
C PHE A 389 -17.38 -12.12 11.73
N GLY A 390 -16.77 -11.05 11.25
CA GLY A 390 -15.38 -10.69 11.53
C GLY A 390 -15.25 -9.19 11.78
N MET A 391 -13.99 -8.75 11.82
CA MET A 391 -13.59 -7.36 11.97
C MET A 391 -12.21 -7.23 11.34
N GLU A 392 -11.96 -6.15 10.60
CA GLU A 392 -10.59 -5.79 10.24
C GLU A 392 -9.95 -5.09 11.45
N GLY A 393 -9.12 -5.84 12.18
CA GLY A 393 -8.49 -5.37 13.41
C GLY A 393 -7.13 -4.69 13.15
N TYR A 394 -6.85 -3.63 13.90
CA TYR A 394 -5.53 -2.98 13.89
C TYR A 394 -4.62 -3.64 14.92
N MET A 395 -3.56 -4.29 14.45
CA MET A 395 -2.56 -4.93 15.29
C MET A 395 -1.30 -4.07 15.37
N ILE A 396 -0.73 -3.96 16.56
CA ILE A 396 0.59 -3.38 16.79
C ILE A 396 1.50 -4.47 17.37
N ASN A 397 2.76 -4.50 16.94
CA ASN A 397 3.74 -5.43 17.50
C ASN A 397 4.25 -4.86 18.83
N ASP A 398 3.79 -5.44 19.93
CA ASP A 398 4.24 -5.13 21.29
C ASP A 398 5.17 -6.20 21.90
N LEU A 399 5.38 -7.30 21.17
CA LEU A 399 6.22 -8.42 21.59
C LEU A 399 7.60 -8.38 20.92
N GLU A 400 8.61 -8.79 21.67
CA GLU A 400 9.96 -9.06 21.14
C GLU A 400 9.90 -10.22 20.14
N ALA A 401 10.74 -10.17 19.10
CA ALA A 401 10.81 -11.26 18.12
C ALA A 401 11.30 -12.55 18.80
N ILE A 402 10.42 -13.55 18.86
CA ILE A 402 10.74 -14.88 19.42
C ILE A 402 11.62 -15.68 18.44
N VAL A 403 11.32 -15.57 17.15
CA VAL A 403 11.98 -16.31 16.07
C VAL A 403 12.57 -15.32 15.08
N SER A 404 13.80 -15.59 14.66
CA SER A 404 14.54 -14.78 13.70
C SER A 404 15.12 -15.66 12.60
N ASN A 405 15.29 -15.09 11.40
CA ASN A 405 15.90 -15.73 10.23
C ASN A 405 15.25 -17.06 9.80
N LEU A 406 13.94 -17.22 10.00
CA LEU A 406 13.21 -18.45 9.67
C LEU A 406 13.13 -18.71 8.15
N GLY A 407 13.22 -17.67 7.32
CA GLY A 407 13.06 -17.80 5.87
C GLY A 407 11.71 -18.43 5.49
N ASP A 408 11.72 -19.37 4.55
CA ASP A 408 10.55 -20.13 4.10
C ASP A 408 10.34 -21.45 4.87
N HIS A 409 10.97 -21.61 6.04
CA HIS A 409 10.77 -22.82 6.85
C HIS A 409 9.33 -22.89 7.37
N ASP A 410 8.55 -23.85 6.84
CA ASP A 410 7.22 -24.22 7.29
C ASP A 410 7.24 -25.70 7.72
N GLY A 411 6.98 -25.98 8.99
CA GLY A 411 7.06 -27.32 9.53
C GLY A 411 6.61 -27.41 10.99
N GLU A 412 6.14 -28.59 11.40
CA GLU A 412 5.74 -28.84 12.77
C GLU A 412 6.96 -28.82 13.71
N LEU A 413 6.82 -28.19 14.88
CA LEU A 413 7.89 -28.06 15.87
C LEU A 413 8.42 -29.42 16.34
N SER A 414 7.55 -30.43 16.44
CA SER A 414 7.91 -31.80 16.84
C SER A 414 8.88 -32.48 15.87
N ASP A 415 8.86 -32.09 14.60
CA ASP A 415 9.66 -32.71 13.55
C ASP A 415 10.98 -31.97 13.30
N GLN A 416 11.23 -30.85 13.95
CA GLN A 416 12.46 -30.08 13.76
C GLN A 416 13.62 -30.60 14.62
N THR A 417 14.83 -30.30 14.18
CA THR A 417 16.04 -30.50 14.97
C THR A 417 16.51 -29.16 15.50
N TYR A 418 16.76 -29.09 16.80
CA TYR A 418 17.20 -27.88 17.48
C TYR A 418 18.61 -28.05 18.00
N VAL A 419 19.40 -26.98 18.01
CA VAL A 419 20.64 -26.91 18.79
C VAL A 419 20.49 -25.77 19.79
N VAL A 420 20.29 -26.15 21.05
CA VAL A 420 20.29 -25.21 22.16
C VAL A 420 21.73 -24.97 22.56
N PHE A 421 22.18 -23.71 22.62
CA PHE A 421 23.56 -23.39 22.92
C PHE A 421 23.69 -22.16 23.81
N ASP A 422 24.84 -22.05 24.45
CA ASP A 422 25.25 -20.97 25.34
C ASP A 422 26.77 -20.78 25.20
N LEU A 423 27.25 -19.55 25.43
CA LEU A 423 28.68 -19.20 25.33
C LEU A 423 29.16 -18.49 26.60
N GLU A 424 30.36 -18.85 27.05
CA GLU A 424 31.13 -17.98 27.94
C GLU A 424 32.10 -17.12 27.12
N THR A 425 32.22 -15.85 27.50
CA THR A 425 32.97 -14.84 26.75
C THR A 425 33.81 -13.98 27.68
N THR A 426 34.84 -13.31 27.15
CA THR A 426 35.68 -12.38 27.93
C THR A 426 35.01 -11.02 28.18
N GLY A 427 33.80 -10.80 27.68
CA GLY A 427 33.11 -9.51 27.72
C GLY A 427 31.85 -9.49 26.85
N LEU A 428 31.23 -8.33 26.69
CA LEU A 428 29.91 -8.20 26.05
C LEU A 428 29.95 -7.80 24.58
N ASN A 429 31.12 -7.48 24.03
CA ASN A 429 31.26 -6.95 22.67
C ASN A 429 31.86 -8.00 21.71
N PRO A 430 31.08 -8.53 20.76
CA PRO A 430 31.54 -9.59 19.85
C PRO A 430 32.63 -9.15 18.86
N VAL A 431 32.98 -7.86 18.80
CA VAL A 431 34.07 -7.34 17.97
C VAL A 431 35.40 -7.29 18.72
N SER A 432 35.36 -7.05 20.03
CA SER A 432 36.57 -6.84 20.84
C SER A 432 36.82 -7.91 21.88
N ASP A 433 35.82 -8.73 22.20
CA ASP A 433 35.86 -9.79 23.21
C ASP A 433 35.83 -11.17 22.55
N GLU A 434 36.31 -12.17 23.27
CA GLU A 434 36.60 -13.49 22.72
C GLU A 434 35.70 -14.55 23.37
N ILE A 435 35.31 -15.57 22.59
CA ILE A 435 34.59 -16.74 23.11
C ILE A 435 35.62 -17.65 23.81
N ILE A 436 35.29 -18.11 25.02
CA ILE A 436 36.17 -18.95 25.85
C ILE A 436 35.56 -20.32 26.22
N GLU A 437 34.25 -20.50 26.07
CA GLU A 437 33.58 -21.80 26.19
C GLU A 437 32.38 -21.87 25.25
N PHE A 438 32.17 -23.03 24.63
CA PHE A 438 30.93 -23.41 23.98
C PHE A 438 30.24 -24.51 24.78
N GLY A 439 28.93 -24.39 24.94
CA GLY A 439 28.06 -25.48 25.39
C GLY A 439 26.86 -25.58 24.47
N ALA A 440 26.50 -26.80 24.05
CA ALA A 440 25.34 -27.03 23.22
C ALA A 440 24.73 -28.42 23.44
N VAL A 441 23.42 -28.50 23.24
CA VAL A 441 22.62 -29.72 23.29
C VAL A 441 21.75 -29.78 22.04
N LYS A 442 21.76 -30.91 21.36
CA LYS A 442 20.93 -31.15 20.17
C LYS A 442 19.66 -31.89 20.55
N LEU A 443 18.53 -31.41 20.04
CA LEU A 443 17.22 -32.02 20.24
C LEU A 443 16.59 -32.41 18.90
N LYS A 444 15.85 -33.52 18.88
CA LYS A 444 14.86 -33.82 17.84
C LYS A 444 13.48 -33.71 18.46
N GLY A 445 12.70 -32.71 18.05
CA GLY A 445 11.52 -32.29 18.82
C GLY A 445 11.94 -31.94 20.26
N THR A 446 11.43 -32.69 21.24
CA THR A 446 11.76 -32.52 22.66
C THR A 446 12.75 -33.56 23.20
N GLU A 447 13.28 -34.46 22.38
CA GLU A 447 14.23 -35.49 22.81
C GLU A 447 15.67 -35.02 22.62
N ILE A 448 16.50 -35.12 23.65
CA ILE A 448 17.95 -34.82 23.55
C ILE A 448 18.64 -35.98 22.83
N ILE A 449 19.33 -35.69 21.74
CA ILE A 449 19.99 -36.69 20.90
C ILE A 449 21.52 -36.58 20.87
N ASP A 450 22.08 -35.43 21.21
CA ASP A 450 23.53 -35.20 21.20
C ASP A 450 23.93 -34.00 22.06
N SER A 451 25.22 -33.86 22.38
CA SER A 451 25.76 -32.71 23.13
C SER A 451 27.16 -32.34 22.67
N PHE A 452 27.49 -31.06 22.74
CA PHE A 452 28.78 -30.50 22.39
C PHE A 452 29.27 -29.56 23.49
N SER A 453 30.54 -29.68 23.89
CA SER A 453 31.16 -28.74 24.82
C SER A 453 32.66 -28.63 24.52
N SER A 454 33.19 -27.41 24.57
CA SER A 454 34.63 -27.17 24.42
C SER A 454 35.02 -25.85 25.06
N LEU A 455 36.16 -25.84 25.76
CA LEU A 455 36.87 -24.60 26.04
C LEU A 455 37.52 -24.07 24.76
N VAL A 456 37.78 -22.77 24.71
CA VAL A 456 38.42 -22.09 23.59
C VAL A 456 39.57 -21.26 24.11
N LYS A 457 40.77 -21.50 23.58
CA LYS A 457 41.96 -20.72 23.94
C LYS A 457 41.86 -19.30 23.38
N PRO A 458 41.78 -18.26 24.24
CA PRO A 458 41.75 -16.88 23.78
C PRO A 458 43.15 -16.42 23.36
N LYS A 459 43.20 -15.41 22.49
CA LYS A 459 44.44 -14.73 22.06
C LYS A 459 45.04 -13.90 23.22
N ARG A 460 44.19 -13.39 24.12
CA ARG A 460 44.60 -12.62 25.31
C ARG A 460 44.29 -13.39 26.58
N LYS A 461 45.10 -13.18 27.62
CA LYS A 461 44.78 -13.68 28.96
C LYS A 461 43.49 -13.05 29.46
N ILE A 462 42.63 -13.87 30.06
CA ILE A 462 41.40 -13.39 30.69
C ILE A 462 41.73 -12.62 31.97
N THR A 463 40.89 -11.65 32.30
CA THR A 463 41.04 -10.82 33.51
C THR A 463 40.51 -11.54 34.75
N SER A 464 40.86 -11.04 35.94
CA SER A 464 40.30 -11.54 37.19
C SER A 464 38.78 -11.42 37.24
N GLU A 465 38.20 -10.36 36.67
CA GLU A 465 36.73 -10.22 36.62
C GLU A 465 36.08 -11.31 35.77
N THR A 466 36.69 -11.69 34.64
CA THR A 466 36.19 -12.80 33.80
C THR A 466 36.23 -14.12 34.54
N PHE A 467 37.32 -14.38 35.29
CA PHE A 467 37.45 -15.59 36.11
C PHE A 467 36.41 -15.62 37.23
N GLU A 468 36.15 -14.49 37.90
CA GLU A 468 35.15 -14.41 38.98
C GLU A 468 33.72 -14.68 38.48
N ILE A 469 33.42 -14.31 37.23
CA ILE A 469 32.09 -14.52 36.61
C ILE A 469 31.96 -15.95 36.09
N THR A 470 32.93 -16.43 35.31
CA THR A 470 32.82 -17.68 34.53
C THR A 470 33.40 -18.90 35.25
N GLY A 471 34.25 -18.69 36.27
CA GLY A 471 35.01 -19.74 36.93
C GLY A 471 36.09 -20.41 36.06
N ILE A 472 36.31 -19.94 34.82
CA ILE A 472 37.28 -20.51 33.88
C ILE A 472 38.64 -19.84 34.10
N SER A 473 39.68 -20.61 34.42
CA SER A 473 41.02 -20.07 34.69
C SER A 473 41.91 -19.99 33.43
N ASN A 474 42.95 -19.13 33.47
CA ASN A 474 43.92 -19.04 32.38
C ASN A 474 44.67 -20.36 32.15
N GLU A 475 44.85 -21.18 33.18
CA GLU A 475 45.48 -22.50 33.11
C GLU A 475 44.60 -23.50 32.37
N MET A 476 43.27 -23.47 32.59
CA MET A 476 42.31 -24.29 31.85
C MET A 476 42.31 -23.96 30.36
N LEU A 477 42.46 -22.68 30.02
CA LEU A 477 42.46 -22.19 28.64
C LEU A 477 43.79 -22.39 27.92
N ALA A 478 44.90 -22.58 28.65
CA ALA A 478 46.23 -22.70 28.06
C ALA A 478 46.36 -23.91 27.12
N GLU A 479 45.72 -25.02 27.48
CA GLU A 479 45.71 -26.29 26.74
C GLU A 479 44.47 -26.47 25.85
N ALA A 480 43.56 -25.48 25.83
CA ALA A 480 42.34 -25.54 25.04
C ALA A 480 42.63 -25.40 23.52
N PRO A 481 41.77 -25.98 22.66
CA PRO A 481 41.85 -25.78 21.21
C PRO A 481 41.59 -24.32 20.83
N GLY A 482 42.08 -23.91 19.66
CA GLY A 482 41.86 -22.57 19.12
C GLY A 482 40.42 -22.36 18.63
N LEU A 483 39.98 -21.10 18.56
CA LEU A 483 38.62 -20.75 18.16
C LEU A 483 38.22 -21.31 16.79
N GLU A 484 39.12 -21.32 15.81
CA GLU A 484 38.84 -21.83 14.46
C GLU A 484 38.43 -23.31 14.44
N GLU A 485 39.11 -24.14 15.24
CA GLU A 485 38.82 -25.57 15.35
C GLU A 485 37.47 -25.83 16.04
N VAL A 486 37.23 -25.14 17.15
CA VAL A 486 36.00 -25.28 17.94
C VAL A 486 34.80 -24.76 17.16
N LEU A 487 34.93 -23.58 16.53
CA LEU A 487 33.86 -22.98 15.74
C LEU A 487 33.51 -23.86 14.53
N THR A 488 34.51 -24.42 13.83
CA THR A 488 34.26 -25.36 12.73
C THR A 488 33.46 -26.57 13.20
N SER A 489 33.81 -27.11 14.36
CA SER A 489 33.11 -28.25 14.97
C SER A 489 31.67 -27.90 15.37
N PHE A 490 31.46 -26.71 15.96
CA PHE A 490 30.13 -26.22 16.32
C PHE A 490 29.23 -25.96 15.11
N LEU A 491 29.76 -25.36 14.04
CA LEU A 491 29.00 -25.12 12.81
C LEU A 491 28.56 -26.44 12.16
N LYS A 492 29.45 -27.45 12.16
CA LYS A 492 29.08 -28.79 11.69
C LYS A 492 28.05 -29.45 12.60
N PHE A 493 28.17 -29.25 13.91
CA PHE A 493 27.20 -29.77 14.87
C PHE A 493 25.80 -29.14 14.70
N SER A 494 25.72 -27.86 14.35
CA SER A 494 24.47 -27.10 14.18
C SER A 494 23.92 -27.05 12.75
N GLU A 495 24.59 -27.71 11.80
CA GLU A 495 24.16 -27.73 10.39
C GLU A 495 22.73 -28.27 10.24
N GLY A 496 21.89 -27.52 9.52
CA GLY A 496 20.48 -27.87 9.27
C GLY A 496 19.57 -27.84 10.49
N CYS A 497 20.03 -27.31 11.63
CA CYS A 497 19.25 -27.20 12.86
C CYS A 497 18.75 -25.76 13.08
N ILE A 498 17.68 -25.62 13.85
CA ILE A 498 17.24 -24.33 14.39
C ILE A 498 18.01 -24.07 15.68
N LEU A 499 18.68 -22.93 15.76
CA LEU A 499 19.42 -22.56 16.97
C LEU A 499 18.47 -22.08 18.07
N VAL A 500 18.81 -22.35 19.32
CA VAL A 500 18.02 -21.90 20.47
C VAL A 500 18.99 -21.41 21.54
N ALA A 501 18.71 -20.26 22.12
CA ALA A 501 19.50 -19.74 23.23
C ALA A 501 18.63 -18.88 24.15
N HIS A 502 19.12 -18.56 25.34
CA HIS A 502 18.46 -17.64 26.25
C HIS A 502 19.06 -16.26 26.11
N ASN A 503 18.30 -15.27 25.62
CA ASN A 503 18.84 -14.02 25.08
C ASN A 503 19.69 -14.26 23.82
N ALA A 504 19.16 -15.08 22.90
CA ALA A 504 19.87 -15.62 21.74
C ALA A 504 20.61 -14.57 20.89
N THR A 505 20.12 -13.32 20.87
CA THR A 505 20.80 -12.22 20.16
C THR A 505 22.24 -12.02 20.63
N PHE A 506 22.55 -12.30 21.89
CA PHE A 506 23.91 -12.20 22.43
C PHE A 506 24.83 -13.27 21.82
N ASP A 507 24.57 -14.55 22.09
CA ASP A 507 25.41 -15.67 21.67
C ASP A 507 25.51 -15.77 20.14
N TYR A 508 24.38 -15.57 19.46
CA TYR A 508 24.30 -15.58 18.00
C TYR A 508 25.24 -14.53 17.36
N ARG A 509 25.33 -13.33 17.95
CA ARG A 509 26.21 -12.27 17.44
C ARG A 509 27.69 -12.60 17.64
N PHE A 510 28.06 -13.29 18.71
CA PHE A 510 29.42 -13.78 18.92
C PHE A 510 29.81 -14.82 17.87
N VAL A 511 28.96 -15.82 17.62
CA VAL A 511 29.18 -16.83 16.57
C VAL A 511 29.27 -16.16 15.20
N ARG A 512 28.32 -15.28 14.86
CA ARG A 512 28.31 -14.55 13.58
C ARG A 512 29.58 -13.72 13.38
N SER A 513 30.03 -13.01 14.41
CA SER A 513 31.26 -12.21 14.37
C SER A 513 32.49 -13.09 14.15
N ALA A 514 32.60 -14.20 14.89
CA ALA A 514 33.69 -15.15 14.75
C ALA A 514 33.75 -15.81 13.37
N VAL A 515 32.59 -16.18 12.80
CA VAL A 515 32.51 -16.72 11.42
C VAL A 515 32.97 -15.71 10.39
N LYS A 516 32.58 -14.44 10.56
CA LYS A 516 33.01 -13.36 9.67
C LYS A 516 34.51 -13.08 9.78
N GLU A 517 35.06 -13.04 10.98
CA GLU A 517 36.49 -12.81 11.22
C GLU A 517 37.35 -13.94 10.66
N LEU A 518 37.01 -15.20 10.96
CA LEU A 518 37.85 -16.36 10.64
C LEU A 518 37.66 -16.86 9.20
N PHE A 519 36.43 -16.82 8.69
CA PHE A 519 36.11 -17.43 7.40
C PHE A 519 35.70 -16.42 6.32
N GLY A 520 35.55 -15.14 6.67
CA GLY A 520 35.14 -14.10 5.72
C GLY A 520 33.72 -14.29 5.17
N LYS A 521 32.87 -15.07 5.86
CA LYS A 521 31.51 -15.39 5.42
C LYS A 521 30.48 -14.65 6.27
N GLU A 522 29.40 -14.22 5.63
CA GLU A 522 28.17 -13.90 6.38
C GLU A 522 27.52 -15.22 6.82
N TRP A 523 27.08 -15.27 8.06
CA TRP A 523 26.45 -16.44 8.65
C TRP A 523 25.06 -16.07 9.16
N GLU A 524 24.07 -16.72 8.57
CA GLU A 524 22.67 -16.59 8.95
C GLU A 524 22.07 -17.97 9.18
N SER A 525 21.51 -18.17 10.37
CA SER A 525 20.84 -19.39 10.80
C SER A 525 19.55 -19.03 11.53
N PRO A 526 18.45 -19.78 11.33
CA PRO A 526 17.22 -19.58 12.08
C PRO A 526 17.48 -19.79 13.57
N TYR A 527 16.98 -18.88 14.40
CA TYR A 527 17.13 -19.02 15.85
C TYR A 527 15.88 -18.61 16.63
N ILE A 528 15.73 -19.24 17.79
CA ILE A 528 14.65 -18.99 18.76
C ILE A 528 15.26 -18.42 20.05
N ASP A 529 14.69 -17.33 20.54
CA ASP A 529 15.08 -16.72 21.81
C ASP A 529 14.13 -17.13 22.94
N THR A 530 14.62 -17.99 23.84
CA THR A 530 13.84 -18.45 25.00
C THR A 530 13.56 -17.33 26.01
N LEU A 531 14.30 -16.22 26.00
CA LEU A 531 13.99 -15.04 26.83
C LEU A 531 12.73 -14.34 26.32
N ALA A 532 12.64 -14.09 25.02
CA ALA A 532 11.46 -13.50 24.38
C ALA A 532 10.24 -14.42 24.52
N LEU A 533 10.44 -15.74 24.37
CA LEU A 533 9.45 -16.78 24.64
C LEU A 533 8.96 -16.74 26.08
N SER A 534 9.89 -16.65 27.05
CA SER A 534 9.56 -16.55 28.47
C SER A 534 8.74 -15.30 28.79
N LYS A 535 9.07 -14.14 28.21
CA LYS A 535 8.29 -12.89 28.38
C LYS A 535 6.88 -13.00 27.82
N SER A 536 6.70 -13.78 26.75
CA SER A 536 5.41 -13.96 26.09
C SER A 536 4.52 -14.96 26.83
N LEU A 537 5.10 -16.03 27.39
CA LEU A 537 4.36 -17.12 28.01
C LEU A 537 4.20 -17.00 29.54
N LEU A 538 5.16 -16.37 30.22
CA LEU A 538 5.21 -16.29 31.67
C LEU A 538 4.91 -14.88 32.16
N LYS A 539 4.31 -14.78 33.35
CA LYS A 539 4.17 -13.51 34.09
C LYS A 539 5.18 -13.48 35.22
N SER A 540 6.34 -12.87 34.98
CA SER A 540 7.41 -12.76 35.96
C SER A 540 7.95 -11.33 36.07
N ARG A 541 8.56 -11.01 37.21
CA ARG A 541 9.30 -9.75 37.41
C ARG A 541 10.69 -9.78 36.78
N SER A 542 11.26 -10.96 36.62
CA SER A 542 12.55 -11.19 35.98
C SER A 542 12.49 -12.46 35.15
N TYR A 543 13.15 -12.42 34.00
CA TYR A 543 13.16 -13.50 33.02
C TYR A 543 14.58 -14.04 32.80
N SER A 544 15.51 -13.82 33.74
CA SER A 544 16.80 -14.52 33.70
C SER A 544 16.59 -16.03 33.76
N LEU A 545 17.52 -16.80 33.20
CA LEU A 545 17.45 -18.27 33.15
C LEU A 545 17.14 -18.86 34.53
N ASP A 546 17.84 -18.42 35.58
CA ASP A 546 17.58 -18.74 36.98
C ASP A 546 16.11 -18.61 37.40
N ASN A 547 15.51 -17.48 37.07
CA ASN A 547 14.15 -17.17 37.49
C ASN A 547 13.13 -17.94 36.66
N VAL A 548 13.41 -18.16 35.38
CA VAL A 548 12.57 -19.00 34.51
C VAL A 548 12.59 -20.45 35.00
N VAL A 549 13.77 -21.00 35.31
CA VAL A 549 13.93 -22.35 35.87
C VAL A 549 13.21 -22.52 37.21
N LYS A 550 13.35 -21.54 38.11
CA LYS A 550 12.61 -21.51 39.38
C LYS A 550 11.10 -21.45 39.15
N HIS A 551 10.64 -20.62 38.21
CA HIS A 551 9.23 -20.49 37.86
C HIS A 551 8.66 -21.81 37.31
N LEU A 552 9.41 -22.48 36.44
CA LEU A 552 9.05 -23.76 35.82
C LEU A 552 9.30 -24.97 36.73
N LYS A 553 9.87 -24.76 37.93
CA LYS A 553 10.19 -25.80 38.93
C LYS A 553 11.09 -26.91 38.37
N LEU A 554 12.11 -26.56 37.58
CA LEU A 554 13.03 -27.51 36.95
C LEU A 554 14.17 -27.98 37.86
N GLY A 555 14.19 -27.55 39.13
CA GLY A 555 15.19 -27.94 40.13
C GLY A 555 16.33 -26.93 40.28
N ASN A 556 17.39 -27.35 40.98
CA ASN A 556 18.60 -26.54 41.15
C ASN A 556 19.56 -26.82 39.98
N PHE A 557 20.22 -25.78 39.49
CA PHE A 557 21.30 -25.87 38.53
C PHE A 557 22.41 -24.91 38.94
N ASN A 558 23.65 -25.22 38.53
CA ASN A 558 24.78 -24.34 38.78
C ASN A 558 25.02 -23.48 37.52
N HIS A 559 24.84 -22.17 37.67
CA HIS A 559 25.01 -21.21 36.58
C HIS A 559 26.50 -20.95 36.30
N HIS A 560 26.83 -20.40 35.12
CA HIS A 560 28.17 -19.97 34.69
C HIS A 560 29.05 -21.05 34.08
N ARG A 561 28.43 -22.06 33.46
CA ARG A 561 29.13 -23.03 32.62
C ARG A 561 28.28 -23.28 31.40
N ALA A 562 28.82 -22.96 30.23
CA ALA A 562 28.05 -22.96 28.98
C ALA A 562 27.33 -24.30 28.71
N ALA A 563 27.98 -25.43 29.02
CA ALA A 563 27.38 -26.75 28.81
C ALA A 563 26.17 -27.01 29.73
N GLU A 564 26.23 -26.55 30.99
CA GLU A 564 25.11 -26.71 31.93
C GLU A 564 23.98 -25.72 31.60
N ASP A 565 24.33 -24.48 31.27
CA ASP A 565 23.36 -23.45 30.88
C ASP A 565 22.64 -23.80 29.57
N ALA A 566 23.32 -24.36 28.57
CA ALA A 566 22.70 -24.90 27.36
C ALA A 566 21.74 -26.06 27.67
N ARG A 567 22.14 -26.98 28.56
CA ARG A 567 21.28 -28.11 28.97
C ARG A 567 20.03 -27.64 29.72
N VAL A 568 20.17 -26.67 30.62
CA VAL A 568 19.06 -26.11 31.38
C VAL A 568 18.13 -25.30 30.47
N THR A 569 18.70 -24.52 29.55
CA THR A 569 17.95 -23.83 28.50
C THR A 569 17.17 -24.82 27.63
N ALA A 570 17.73 -25.99 27.34
CA ALA A 570 17.02 -27.04 26.62
C ALA A 570 15.82 -27.57 27.41
N GLU A 571 15.95 -27.78 28.73
CA GLU A 571 14.81 -28.15 29.58
C GLU A 571 13.72 -27.06 29.64
N VAL A 572 14.12 -25.78 29.69
CA VAL A 572 13.19 -24.65 29.60
C VAL A 572 12.45 -24.67 28.26
N PHE A 573 13.17 -24.83 27.16
CA PHE A 573 12.61 -24.87 25.82
C PHE A 573 11.63 -26.06 25.66
N ARG A 574 12.00 -27.25 26.15
CA ARG A 574 11.13 -28.44 26.18
C ARG A 574 9.84 -28.25 26.98
N LYS A 575 9.80 -27.33 27.95
CA LYS A 575 8.58 -27.00 28.72
C LYS A 575 7.69 -25.99 28.00
N PHE A 576 8.25 -25.19 27.11
CA PHE A 576 7.49 -24.23 26.31
C PHE A 576 6.92 -24.83 25.04
N MET A 577 7.60 -25.83 24.46
CA MET A 577 7.04 -26.74 23.46
C MET A 577 5.96 -27.62 24.08
#